data_AF-A0A358QNW8-F1
#
_entry.id   AF-A0A358QNW8-F1
#
_cell.length_a   1.000
_cell.length_b   1.000
_cell.length_c   1.000
_cell.angle_alpha   90.00
_cell.angle_beta   90.00
_cell.angle_gamma   90.00
#
_symmetry.space_group_name_H-M   'P 1'
#
loop_
_entity.id
_entity.type
_entity.pdbx_description
1 polymer ?
#
loop_
_entity_poly.entity_id
_entity_poly.type
_entity_poly.pdbx_seq_one_letter_code
_entity_poly.pdbx_strand_id
1 'polypeptide(L)' 'MCCLTTDRTSPIALLFKPCVILPTEGSVQFGQVLFTQAALLLLDGLAFALAAGDTATQWRNHANLQ' A
#
# COMPACT_ATOMS: atom_id res chain seq x y z
N MET A 1 -1.72 -2.99 13.87
CA MET A 1 -1.95 -3.32 12.46
C MET A 1 -2.59 -2.12 11.78
N CYS A 2 -2.18 -1.80 10.55
CA CYS A 2 -2.73 -0.73 9.72
C CYS A 2 -3.61 -1.35 8.62
N CYS A 3 -4.68 -0.67 8.20
CA CYS A 3 -5.45 -1.10 7.02
C CYS A 3 -5.29 -0.18 5.82
N LEU A 4 -5.48 -0.77 4.63
CA LEU A 4 -5.51 -0.10 3.35
C LEU A 4 -6.75 -0.61 2.60
N THR A 5 -7.69 0.27 2.30
CA THR A 5 -8.97 -0.10 1.69
C THR A 5 -9.51 1.04 0.85
N THR A 6 -10.47 0.77 -0.02
CA THR A 6 -11.19 1.81 -0.78
C THR A 6 -12.35 2.40 0.00
N ASP A 7 -12.93 1.62 0.91
CA ASP A 7 -14.19 1.94 1.58
C ASP A 7 -13.97 2.18 3.07
N ARG A 8 -14.30 3.40 3.52
CA ARG A 8 -14.20 3.83 4.92
C ARG A 8 -15.23 3.16 5.82
N THR A 9 -16.31 2.64 5.27
CA THR A 9 -17.37 1.94 6.01
C THR A 9 -17.13 0.43 6.12
N SER A 10 -16.14 -0.09 5.39
CA SER A 10 -15.81 -1.51 5.42
C SER A 10 -15.45 -2.00 6.82
N PRO A 11 -15.77 -3.26 7.18
CA PRO A 11 -15.44 -3.82 8.49
C PRO A 11 -13.95 -3.68 8.85
N ILE A 12 -13.07 -3.82 7.86
CA ILE A 12 -11.63 -3.67 8.07
C ILE A 12 -11.24 -2.22 8.43
N ALA A 13 -11.88 -1.21 7.84
CA ALA A 13 -11.65 0.20 8.18
C ALA A 13 -12.13 0.58 9.58
N LEU A 14 -13.21 -0.07 10.04
CA LEU A 14 -13.77 0.17 11.36
C LEU A 14 -12.95 -0.50 12.48
N LEU A 15 -12.35 -1.66 12.19
CA LEU A 15 -11.62 -2.47 13.17
C LEU A 15 -10.16 -2.05 13.36
N PHE A 16 -9.51 -1.48 12.35
CA PHE A 16 -8.07 -1.17 12.40
C PHE A 16 -7.78 0.33 12.29
N LYS A 17 -6.93 0.84 13.19
CA LYS A 17 -6.38 2.21 13.14
C LYS A 17 -4.86 2.16 13.29
N PRO A 18 -4.09 2.88 12.45
CA PRO A 18 -4.54 3.76 11.36
C PRO A 18 -5.09 3.00 10.14
N CYS A 19 -5.93 3.66 9.33
CA CYS A 19 -6.44 3.14 8.07
C CYS A 19 -6.27 4.15 6.93
N VAL A 20 -5.67 3.74 5.83
CA VAL A 20 -5.48 4.54 4.63
C VAL A 20 -6.59 4.22 3.64
N ILE A 21 -7.28 5.27 3.17
CA ILE A 21 -8.36 5.15 2.19
C ILE A 21 -7.82 5.50 0.80
N LEU A 22 -7.82 4.53 -0.11
CA LEU A 22 -7.44 4.70 -1.51
C LEU A 22 -8.67 5.07 -2.35
N PRO A 23 -8.71 6.23 -3.02
CA PRO A 23 -9.89 6.71 -3.74
C PRO A 23 -10.05 6.04 -5.11
N THR A 24 -10.11 4.70 -5.15
CA THR A 24 -10.17 3.92 -6.41
C THR A 24 -11.53 3.25 -6.63
N GLU A 25 -12.46 3.33 -5.67
CA GLU A 25 -13.78 2.68 -5.72
C GLU A 25 -14.63 3.10 -6.93
N GLY A 26 -14.54 4.36 -7.35
CA GLY A 26 -15.36 4.91 -8.44
C GLY A 26 -14.90 4.52 -9.85
N SER A 27 -13.82 3.74 -10.00
CA SER A 27 -13.26 3.43 -11.32
C SER A 27 -13.97 2.25 -11.99
N VAL A 28 -14.95 2.54 -12.85
CA VAL A 28 -15.63 1.52 -13.66
C VAL A 28 -14.72 0.94 -14.74
N GLN A 29 -13.82 1.76 -15.30
CA GLN A 29 -12.93 1.37 -16.39
C GLN A 29 -11.84 0.38 -15.97
N PHE A 30 -11.32 0.52 -14.74
CA PHE A 30 -10.19 -0.27 -14.26
C PHE A 30 -10.57 -1.22 -13.11
N GLY A 31 -11.80 -1.13 -12.60
CA GLY A 31 -12.31 -1.99 -11.52
C GLY A 31 -11.31 -2.10 -10.37
N GLN A 32 -11.05 -3.33 -9.93
CA GLN A 32 -10.12 -3.62 -8.84
C GLN A 32 -8.64 -3.43 -9.22
N VAL A 33 -8.29 -3.35 -10.51
CA VAL A 33 -6.89 -3.20 -10.95
C VAL A 33 -6.31 -1.87 -10.48
N LEU A 34 -7.10 -0.79 -10.51
CA LEU A 34 -6.67 0.52 -10.06
C LEU A 34 -6.33 0.52 -8.56
N PHE A 35 -7.12 -0.19 -7.74
CA PHE A 35 -6.81 -0.36 -6.33
C PHE A 35 -5.45 -1.03 -6.13
N THR A 36 -5.22 -2.16 -6.80
CA THR A 36 -3.96 -2.92 -6.67
C THR A 36 -2.75 -2.09 -7.10
N GLN A 37 -2.83 -1.36 -8.22
CA GLN A 37 -1.74 -0.53 -8.71
C GLN A 37 -1.47 0.66 -7.77
N ALA A 38 -2.51 1.35 -7.31
CA ALA A 38 -2.37 2.47 -6.40
C ALA A 38 -1.84 2.04 -5.03
N ALA A 39 -2.28 0.88 -4.53
CA ALA A 39 -1.77 0.27 -3.31
C ALA A 39 -0.28 -0.05 -3.41
N LEU A 40 0.15 -0.65 -4.53
CA LEU A 40 1.55 -0.97 -4.76
C LEU A 40 2.44 0.29 -4.78
N LEU A 41 2.04 1.31 -5.54
CA LEU A 41 2.77 2.58 -5.58
C LEU A 41 2.83 3.29 -4.22
N LEU A 42 1.75 3.23 -3.45
CA LEU A 42 1.72 3.80 -2.10
C LEU A 42 2.68 3.08 -1.16
N LEU A 43 2.72 1.74 -1.21
CA LEU A 43 3.60 0.93 -0.37
C LEU A 43 5.07 1.11 -0.77
N ASP A 44 5.37 1.19 -2.07
CA ASP A 44 6.73 1.48 -2.56
C ASP A 44 7.18 2.89 -2.14
N GLY A 45 6.31 3.89 -2.27
CA GLY A 45 6.58 5.25 -1.81
C GLY A 45 6.81 5.33 -0.30
N LEU A 46 6.03 4.57 0.49
CA LEU A 46 6.23 4.46 1.93
C LEU A 46 7.58 3.80 2.26
N ALA A 47 7.94 2.71 1.57
CA ALA A 47 9.23 2.06 1.74
C ALA A 47 10.39 3.01 1.42
N PHE A 48 10.28 3.77 0.33
CA PHE A 48 11.26 4.79 -0.05
C PHE A 48 11.41 5.89 1.01
N ALA A 49 10.28 6.40 1.53
CA ALA A 49 10.29 7.42 2.59
C ALA A 49 10.90 6.89 3.90
N LEU A 50 10.57 5.66 4.30
CA LEU A 50 11.15 5.02 5.49
C LEU A 50 12.65 4.76 5.34
N ALA A 51 13.12 4.51 4.12
CA ALA A 51 14.53 4.39 3.80
C ALA A 51 15.25 5.74 3.71
N ALA A 52 14.58 6.88 3.92
CA ALA A 52 15.12 8.22 3.68
C ALA A 52 15.71 8.40 2.25
N GLY A 53 15.16 7.66 1.28
CA GLY A 53 15.68 7.59 -0.08
C GLY A 53 16.93 6.71 -0.28
N ASP A 54 17.44 6.04 0.77
CA ASP A 54 18.55 5.09 0.68
C ASP A 54 18.09 3.71 0.21
N THR A 55 18.11 3.52 -1.11
CA THR A 55 17.78 2.24 -1.75
C THR A 55 18.85 1.16 -1.53
N ALA A 56 20.05 1.49 -1.06
CA ALA A 56 21.09 0.49 -0.79
C ALA A 56 20.76 -0.37 0.45
N THR A 57 19.93 0.14 1.36
CA THR A 57 19.46 -0.60 2.55
C THR A 57 18.57 -1.79 2.18
N GLN A 58 17.79 -1.68 1.11
CA GLN A 58 16.87 -2.72 0.65
C GLN A 58 17.61 -3.95 0.12
N TRP A 59 18.74 -3.74 -0.57
CA TRP A 59 19.56 -4.82 -1.12
C TRP A 59 20.36 -5.59 -0.06
N ARG A 60 20.76 -4.92 1.02
CA ARG A 60 21.58 -5.53 2.09
C ARG A 60 20.87 -6.67 2.84
N ASN A 61 19.54 -6.57 2.98
CA ASN A 61 18.73 -7.55 3.72
C ASN A 61 17.90 -8.46 2.82
N HIS A 62 18.10 -8.40 1.50
CA HIS A 62 17.39 -9.28 0.56
C HIS A 62 17.87 -10.73 0.74
N ALA A 63 16.93 -11.68 0.64
CA ALA A 63 17.28 -13.10 0.67
C ALA A 63 18.26 -13.42 -0.48
N ASN A 64 19.32 -14.17 -0.19
CA ASN A 64 20.42 -14.43 -1.12
C ASN A 64 20.55 -15.91 -1.52
N LEU A 65 19.58 -16.74 -1.12
CA LEU A 65 19.44 -18.13 -1.54
C LEU A 65 18.26 -18.21 -2.50
N GLN A 66 18.49 -18.76 -3.70
CA GLN A 66 17.47 -19.03 -4.72
C GLN A 66 16.90 -20.43 -4.58
#